data_AF-A0A4Q6AVE9-F1
#
_entry.id   AF-A0A4Q6AVE9-F1
#
_cell.length_a   1.000
_cell.length_b   1.000
_cell.length_c   1.000
_cell.angle_alpha   90.00
_cell.angle_beta   90.00
_cell.angle_gamma   90.00
#
_symmetry.space_group_name_H-M   'P 1'
#
loop_
_entity.id
_entity.type
_entity.pdbx_description
1 polymer ?
#
loop_
_entity_poly.entity_id
_entity_poly.type
_entity_poly.pdbx_seq_one_letter_code
_entity_poly.pdbx_strand_id
1 'polypeptide(L)'
;MNEKLKDFLDEKVETYNRPAFIPPDPISLPHRFTQQQDIEIAAFFAAVFAWGNRTIIINKTSELLHLMDNAPYQFCLHHTDEDLKRLLHFKHRTFNTTDLLYFVHFLHHHYTRHASLETAFSQWIEPGDSTIEKALTGFHTYFFSLEEAPQRTKKHIATPARGATCKRLCMFLRWMVR
;
A
#
# COMPACT_ATOMS: atom_id res chain seq x y z
N MET A 1 24.05 -0.03 21.16
CA MET A 1 22.81 0.78 21.21
C MET A 1 22.74 1.41 22.59
N ASN A 2 22.47 2.71 22.72
CA ASN A 2 22.41 3.38 24.03
C ASN A 2 21.22 2.81 24.83
N GLU A 3 21.44 2.19 25.99
CA GLU A 3 20.37 1.54 26.78
C GLU A 3 19.22 2.50 27.10
N LYS A 4 19.54 3.76 27.43
CA LYS A 4 18.52 4.80 27.66
C LYS A 4 17.65 5.07 26.43
N LEU A 5 18.22 4.95 25.24
CA LEU A 5 17.47 5.11 23.99
C LEU A 5 16.57 3.89 23.75
N LYS A 6 17.05 2.68 24.03
CA LYS A 6 16.25 1.47 23.93
C LYS A 6 15.02 1.56 24.86
N ASP A 7 15.24 1.84 26.13
CA ASP A 7 14.17 1.91 27.13
C ASP A 7 13.14 2.99 26.78
N PHE A 8 13.60 4.15 26.31
CA PHE A 8 12.73 5.21 25.83
C PHE A 8 11.86 4.76 24.63
N LEU A 9 12.45 4.05 23.66
CA LEU A 9 11.71 3.55 22.49
C LEU A 9 10.71 2.46 22.89
N ASP A 10 11.09 1.56 23.79
CA ASP A 10 10.20 0.51 24.31
C ASP A 10 9.01 1.13 25.07
N GLU A 11 9.24 2.15 25.91
CA GLU A 11 8.15 2.90 26.57
C GLU A 11 7.18 3.53 25.55
N LYS A 12 7.71 4.08 24.44
CA LYS A 12 6.85 4.64 23.38
C LYS A 12 6.08 3.56 22.63
N VAL A 13 6.67 2.38 22.42
CA VAL A 13 5.95 1.23 21.86
C VAL A 13 4.79 0.85 22.77
N GLU A 14 5.03 0.69 24.07
CA GLU A 14 3.98 0.35 25.05
C GLU A 14 2.88 1.42 25.15
N THR A 15 3.23 2.69 24.92
CA THR A 15 2.27 3.79 24.92
C THR A 15 1.38 3.77 23.67
N TYR A 16 1.97 3.64 22.48
CA TYR A 16 1.29 3.88 21.20
C TYR A 16 0.81 2.62 20.48
N ASN A 17 1.40 1.45 20.76
CA ASN A 17 1.05 0.19 20.10
C ASN A 17 -0.17 -0.47 20.76
N ARG A 18 -1.27 0.29 20.90
CA ARG A 18 -2.52 -0.15 21.52
C ARG A 18 -3.69 -0.01 20.54
N PRO A 19 -4.72 -0.87 20.61
CA PRO A 19 -5.90 -0.78 19.74
C PRO A 19 -6.58 0.60 19.75
N ALA A 20 -6.50 1.35 20.86
CA ALA A 20 -7.06 2.70 20.96
C ALA A 20 -6.47 3.70 19.94
N PHE A 21 -5.28 3.45 19.41
CA PHE A 21 -4.66 4.28 18.37
C PHE A 21 -5.11 3.91 16.95
N ILE A 22 -5.77 2.76 16.76
CA ILE A 22 -6.23 2.27 15.44
C ILE A 22 -7.36 3.14 14.87
N PRO A 23 -8.47 3.44 15.58
CA PRO A 23 -9.62 4.11 14.95
C PRO A 23 -9.28 5.42 14.23
N PRO A 24 -8.42 6.29 14.79
CA PRO A 24 -8.12 7.52 14.08
C PRO A 24 -7.01 7.35 13.02
N ASP A 25 -6.47 6.14 12.81
CA ASP A 25 -5.32 5.80 11.95
C ASP A 25 -5.69 5.28 10.56
N PRO A 26 -4.85 5.48 9.52
CA PRO A 26 -5.08 4.85 8.23
C PRO A 26 -5.14 3.31 8.30
N ILE A 27 -4.50 2.65 9.27
CA ILE A 27 -4.63 1.18 9.45
C ILE A 27 -6.06 0.75 9.80
N SER A 28 -6.92 1.66 10.29
CA SER A 28 -8.35 1.36 10.52
C SER A 28 -9.09 0.93 9.26
N LEU A 29 -8.64 1.37 8.08
CA LEU A 29 -9.31 1.08 6.81
C LEU A 29 -9.19 -0.39 6.39
N PRO A 30 -7.99 -1.00 6.40
CA PRO A 30 -7.82 -2.45 6.25
C PRO A 30 -8.68 -3.27 7.22
N HIS A 31 -8.77 -2.85 8.50
CA HIS A 31 -9.57 -3.55 9.51
C HIS A 31 -11.08 -3.56 9.25
N ARG A 32 -11.57 -2.82 8.24
CA ARG A 32 -12.97 -2.89 7.81
C ARG A 32 -13.29 -4.13 6.98
N PHE A 33 -12.27 -4.84 6.50
CA PHE A 33 -12.41 -5.98 5.61
C PHE A 33 -11.99 -7.28 6.29
N THR A 34 -12.57 -8.39 5.82
CA THR A 34 -12.23 -9.75 6.28
C THR A 34 -11.53 -10.57 5.20
N GLN A 35 -11.77 -10.26 3.92
CA GLN A 35 -11.10 -10.90 2.80
C GLN A 35 -9.66 -10.41 2.71
N GLN A 36 -8.69 -11.33 2.64
CA GLN A 36 -7.26 -11.04 2.61
C GLN A 36 -6.91 -10.01 1.52
N GLN A 37 -7.39 -10.20 0.29
CA GLN A 37 -7.05 -9.34 -0.83
C GLN A 37 -7.65 -7.93 -0.68
N ASP A 38 -8.82 -7.80 -0.06
CA ASP A 38 -9.39 -6.48 0.24
C ASP A 38 -8.57 -5.76 1.31
N ILE A 39 -8.11 -6.48 2.34
CA ILE A 39 -7.20 -5.96 3.38
C ILE A 39 -5.90 -5.47 2.73
N GLU A 40 -5.30 -6.28 1.85
CA GLU A 40 -4.06 -5.96 1.12
C GLU A 40 -4.22 -4.70 0.26
N ILE A 41 -5.28 -4.62 -0.56
CA ILE A 41 -5.50 -3.46 -1.45
C ILE A 41 -5.82 -2.19 -0.65
N ALA A 42 -6.68 -2.30 0.37
CA ALA A 42 -7.01 -1.17 1.24
C ALA A 42 -5.77 -0.64 1.98
N ALA A 43 -4.94 -1.54 2.51
CA ALA A 43 -3.70 -1.18 3.20
C ALA A 43 -2.69 -0.55 2.25
N PHE A 44 -2.58 -1.08 1.03
CA PHE A 44 -1.68 -0.57 0.02
C PHE A 44 -2.02 0.87 -0.37
N PHE A 45 -3.29 1.17 -0.68
CA PHE A 45 -3.71 2.54 -0.97
C PHE A 45 -3.58 3.47 0.25
N ALA A 46 -3.97 3.02 1.46
CA ALA A 46 -3.78 3.78 2.68
C ALA A 46 -2.31 4.17 2.90
N ALA A 47 -1.38 3.24 2.66
CA ALA A 47 0.05 3.48 2.79
C ALA A 47 0.61 4.39 1.70
N VAL A 48 0.18 4.21 0.44
CA VAL A 48 0.58 5.07 -0.68
C VAL A 48 0.17 6.52 -0.42
N PHE A 49 -1.02 6.73 0.15
CA PHE A 49 -1.57 8.05 0.46
C PHE A 49 -1.02 8.66 1.75
N ALA A 50 -0.24 7.92 2.55
CA ALA A 50 0.24 8.31 3.88
C ALA A 50 1.31 9.42 3.89
N TRP A 51 1.03 10.53 3.20
CA TRP A 51 1.72 11.80 3.33
C TRP A 51 0.74 12.89 3.81
N GLY A 52 1.16 13.66 4.81
CA GLY A 52 0.37 14.78 5.31
C GLY A 52 -0.67 14.43 6.37
N ASN A 53 -1.82 15.10 6.33
CA ASN A 53 -2.80 15.05 7.43
C ASN A 53 -3.57 13.72 7.44
N ARG A 54 -3.61 13.10 8.62
CA ARG A 54 -4.21 11.79 8.89
C ARG A 54 -5.69 11.68 8.53
N THR A 55 -6.49 12.69 8.87
CA THR A 55 -7.92 12.74 8.52
C THR A 55 -8.12 12.79 7.01
N ILE A 56 -7.28 13.54 6.28
CA ILE A 56 -7.35 13.59 4.82
C ILE A 56 -6.99 12.22 4.22
N ILE A 57 -5.97 11.55 4.75
CA ILE A 57 -5.56 10.22 4.29
C ILE A 57 -6.73 9.24 4.44
N ILE A 58 -7.35 9.19 5.62
CA ILE A 58 -8.48 8.28 5.90
C ILE A 58 -9.66 8.58 4.99
N ASN A 59 -10.05 9.85 4.87
CA ASN A 59 -11.18 10.25 4.04
C ASN A 59 -10.93 9.91 2.56
N LYS A 60 -9.72 10.17 2.05
CA LYS A 60 -9.38 9.92 0.65
C LYS A 60 -9.26 8.44 0.32
N THR A 61 -8.69 7.63 1.21
CA THR A 61 -8.69 6.18 1.00
C THR A 61 -10.12 5.62 1.14
N SER A 62 -10.93 6.10 2.08
CA SER A 62 -12.33 5.67 2.20
C SER A 62 -13.17 6.06 0.99
N GLU A 63 -12.97 7.26 0.43
CA GLU A 63 -13.58 7.71 -0.83
C GLU A 63 -13.21 6.76 -1.96
N LEU A 64 -11.93 6.42 -2.11
CA LEU A 64 -11.48 5.46 -3.13
C LEU A 64 -12.11 4.08 -2.95
N LEU A 65 -12.10 3.54 -1.73
CA LEU A 65 -12.70 2.24 -1.44
C LEU A 65 -14.20 2.23 -1.72
N HIS A 66 -14.90 3.34 -1.47
CA HIS A 66 -16.31 3.48 -1.83
C HIS A 66 -16.53 3.53 -3.34
N LEU A 67 -15.66 4.21 -4.10
CA LEU A 67 -15.70 4.18 -5.57
C LEU A 67 -15.44 2.77 -6.14
N MET A 68 -14.82 1.90 -5.35
CA MET A 68 -14.62 0.46 -5.61
C MET A 68 -15.69 -0.43 -4.97
N ASP A 69 -16.87 0.14 -4.68
CA ASP A 69 -18.03 -0.55 -4.09
C ASP A 69 -17.76 -1.22 -2.72
N ASN A 70 -16.71 -0.78 -2.01
CA ASN A 70 -16.14 -1.45 -0.83
C ASN A 70 -15.84 -2.95 -1.07
N ALA A 71 -15.50 -3.32 -2.31
CA ALA A 71 -15.01 -4.64 -2.68
C ALA A 71 -13.78 -4.49 -3.60
N PRO A 72 -12.69 -3.86 -3.12
CA PRO A 72 -11.57 -3.46 -3.96
C PRO A 72 -10.90 -4.63 -4.72
N TYR A 73 -10.89 -5.84 -4.16
CA TYR A 73 -10.40 -7.02 -4.85
C TYR A 73 -11.27 -7.39 -6.06
N GLN A 74 -12.58 -7.47 -5.85
CA GLN A 74 -13.54 -7.76 -6.92
C GLN A 74 -13.50 -6.66 -8.00
N PHE A 75 -13.39 -5.40 -7.60
CA PHE A 75 -13.21 -4.28 -8.52
C PHE A 75 -11.94 -4.46 -9.36
N CYS A 76 -10.79 -4.79 -8.75
CA CYS A 76 -9.56 -4.98 -9.50
C CYS A 76 -9.67 -6.14 -10.50
N LEU A 77 -10.35 -7.24 -10.16
CA LEU A 77 -10.52 -8.39 -11.06
C LEU A 77 -11.55 -8.18 -12.16
N HIS A 78 -12.66 -7.50 -11.87
CA HIS A 78 -13.87 -7.54 -12.70
C HIS A 78 -14.42 -6.15 -13.08
N HIS A 79 -13.65 -5.08 -12.90
CA HIS A 79 -14.06 -3.75 -13.35
C HIS A 79 -14.41 -3.73 -14.84
N THR A 80 -15.43 -2.95 -15.18
CA THR A 80 -15.75 -2.57 -16.56
C THR A 80 -15.16 -1.18 -16.86
N ASP A 81 -15.17 -0.79 -18.13
CA ASP A 81 -14.79 0.58 -18.53
C ASP A 81 -15.68 1.63 -17.84
N GLU A 82 -16.95 1.31 -17.59
CA GLU A 82 -17.90 2.19 -16.88
C GLU A 82 -17.47 2.41 -15.42
N ASP A 83 -16.95 1.38 -14.77
CA ASP A 83 -16.46 1.45 -13.39
C ASP A 83 -15.18 2.26 -13.30
N LEU A 84 -14.27 2.11 -14.28
CA LEU A 84 -13.06 2.94 -14.37
C LEU A 84 -13.37 4.42 -14.57
N LYS A 85 -14.46 4.78 -15.26
CA LYS A 85 -14.90 6.18 -15.41
C LYS A 85 -15.16 6.85 -14.06
N ARG A 86 -15.65 6.10 -13.06
CA ARG A 86 -15.89 6.62 -11.69
C ARG A 86 -14.60 7.09 -11.02
N LEU A 87 -13.46 6.52 -11.39
CA LEU A 87 -12.14 6.86 -10.86
C LEU A 87 -11.53 8.12 -11.51
N LEU A 88 -12.10 8.62 -12.62
CA LEU A 88 -11.48 9.68 -13.42
C LEU A 88 -11.29 11.01 -12.67
N HIS A 89 -12.14 11.27 -11.68
CA HIS A 89 -12.08 12.50 -10.89
C HIS A 89 -11.32 12.34 -9.57
N PHE A 90 -10.89 11.13 -9.23
CA PHE A 90 -10.17 10.88 -7.98
C PHE A 90 -8.77 11.49 -8.00
N LYS A 91 -8.45 12.26 -6.95
CA LYS A 91 -7.13 12.86 -6.74
C LYS A 91 -6.80 12.90 -5.26
N HIS A 92 -5.52 12.66 -4.94
CA HIS A 92 -4.94 12.85 -3.62
C HIS A 92 -3.57 13.52 -3.73
N ARG A 93 -3.55 14.84 -3.56
CA ARG A 93 -2.34 15.66 -3.72
C ARG A 93 -1.69 15.48 -5.10
N THR A 94 -0.52 14.82 -5.16
CA THR A 94 0.24 14.56 -6.39
C THR A 94 -0.14 13.23 -7.06
N PHE A 95 -0.98 12.43 -6.41
CA PHE A 95 -1.59 11.22 -6.95
C PHE A 95 -2.86 11.59 -7.69
N ASN A 96 -2.99 11.16 -8.94
CA ASN A 96 -4.19 11.44 -9.74
C ASN A 96 -4.61 10.24 -10.57
N THR A 97 -5.62 10.47 -11.40
CA THR A 97 -6.26 9.50 -12.28
C THR A 97 -5.30 8.58 -13.02
N THR A 98 -4.26 9.10 -13.68
CA THR A 98 -3.30 8.27 -14.41
C THR A 98 -2.59 7.29 -13.49
N ASP A 99 -2.22 7.74 -12.29
CA ASP A 99 -1.58 6.89 -11.30
C ASP A 99 -2.58 5.84 -10.78
N LEU A 100 -3.82 6.24 -10.51
CA LEU A 100 -4.85 5.34 -10.00
C LEU A 100 -5.19 4.23 -11.01
N LEU A 101 -5.44 4.59 -12.26
CA LEU A 101 -5.78 3.62 -13.31
C LEU A 101 -4.63 2.63 -13.52
N TYR A 102 -3.37 3.10 -13.47
CA TYR A 102 -2.23 2.20 -13.54
C TYR A 102 -2.14 1.26 -12.33
N PHE A 103 -2.41 1.76 -11.12
CA PHE A 103 -2.43 0.92 -9.92
C PHE A 103 -3.49 -0.18 -10.04
N VAL A 104 -4.70 0.15 -10.49
CA VAL A 104 -5.76 -0.84 -10.74
C VAL A 104 -5.34 -1.84 -11.81
N HIS A 105 -4.73 -1.36 -12.90
CA HIS A 105 -4.22 -2.23 -13.98
C HIS A 105 -3.15 -3.21 -13.49
N PHE A 106 -2.17 -2.74 -12.70
CA PHE A 106 -1.17 -3.60 -12.09
C PHE A 106 -1.80 -4.61 -11.11
N LEU A 107 -2.72 -4.16 -10.24
CA LEU A 107 -3.38 -5.06 -9.29
C LEU A 107 -4.20 -6.13 -10.00
N HIS A 108 -4.91 -5.77 -11.08
CA HIS A 108 -5.57 -6.74 -11.97
C HIS A 108 -4.57 -7.75 -12.54
N HIS A 109 -3.46 -7.28 -13.11
CA HIS A 109 -2.40 -8.14 -13.64
C HIS A 109 -1.84 -9.09 -12.57
N HIS A 110 -1.64 -8.60 -11.35
CA HIS A 110 -1.11 -9.40 -10.26
C HIS A 110 -2.10 -10.45 -9.77
N TYR A 111 -3.33 -10.04 -9.43
CA TYR A 111 -4.33 -10.91 -8.83
C TYR A 111 -4.96 -11.92 -9.79
N THR A 112 -4.81 -11.74 -11.11
CA THR A 112 -5.15 -12.77 -12.09
C THR A 112 -4.16 -13.94 -12.11
N ARG A 113 -2.97 -13.78 -11.52
CA ARG A 113 -1.90 -14.78 -11.51
C ARG A 113 -1.54 -15.27 -10.10
N HIS A 114 -1.79 -14.45 -9.10
CA HIS A 114 -1.41 -14.71 -7.72
C HIS A 114 -2.60 -14.50 -6.78
N ALA A 115 -2.68 -15.32 -5.73
CA ALA A 115 -3.76 -15.22 -4.76
C ALA A 115 -3.59 -14.07 -3.75
N SER A 116 -2.38 -13.53 -3.58
CA SER A 116 -2.05 -12.53 -2.57
C SER A 116 -0.94 -11.61 -3.04
N LEU A 117 -1.05 -10.32 -2.69
CA LEU A 117 -0.03 -9.30 -2.92
C LEU A 117 1.29 -9.58 -2.21
N GLU A 118 1.30 -10.45 -1.19
CA GLU A 118 2.51 -10.92 -0.51
C GLU A 118 3.55 -11.42 -1.53
N THR A 119 3.10 -12.22 -2.51
CA THR A 119 3.96 -12.82 -3.54
C THR A 119 4.68 -11.78 -4.38
N ALA A 120 4.14 -10.57 -4.54
CA ALA A 120 4.79 -9.46 -5.24
C ALA A 120 6.08 -8.98 -4.54
N PHE A 121 6.20 -9.25 -3.24
CA PHE A 121 7.36 -8.91 -2.40
C PHE A 121 8.20 -10.14 -2.06
N SER A 122 7.57 -11.24 -1.60
CA SER A 122 8.27 -12.40 -1.04
C SER A 122 9.07 -13.20 -2.06
N GLN A 123 8.68 -13.17 -3.35
CA GLN A 123 9.42 -13.86 -4.42
C GLN A 123 10.86 -13.36 -4.62
N TRP A 124 11.20 -12.21 -4.05
CA TRP A 124 12.53 -11.58 -4.16
C TRP A 124 13.38 -11.76 -2.90
N ILE A 125 12.86 -12.44 -1.87
CA ILE A 125 13.56 -12.70 -0.61
C ILE A 125 14.25 -14.05 -0.71
N GLU A 126 15.55 -14.07 -0.45
CA GLU A 126 16.34 -15.29 -0.45
C GLU A 126 16.64 -15.76 0.99
N PRO A 127 16.78 -17.08 1.22
CA PRO A 127 17.27 -17.58 2.50
C PRO A 127 18.61 -16.94 2.88
N GLY A 128 18.66 -16.31 4.06
CA GLY A 128 19.85 -15.63 4.57
C GLY A 128 19.84 -14.10 4.38
N ASP A 129 18.84 -13.54 3.68
CA ASP A 129 18.67 -12.09 3.64
C ASP A 129 18.38 -11.53 5.04
N SER A 130 19.18 -10.57 5.48
CA SER A 130 19.02 -9.90 6.78
C SER A 130 18.02 -8.75 6.74
N THR A 131 17.58 -8.33 5.56
CA THR A 131 16.66 -7.20 5.35
C THR A 131 15.70 -7.47 4.19
N ILE A 132 14.64 -6.65 4.09
CA ILE A 132 13.66 -6.68 3.00
C ILE A 132 14.07 -5.83 1.78
N GLU A 133 15.34 -5.42 1.67
CA GLU A 133 15.78 -4.49 0.61
C GLU A 133 15.54 -5.06 -0.80
N LYS A 134 15.83 -6.35 -0.99
CA LYS A 134 15.55 -7.06 -2.25
C LYS A 134 14.05 -7.12 -2.54
N ALA A 135 13.21 -7.38 -1.53
CA ALA A 135 11.76 -7.36 -1.67
C ALA A 135 11.22 -6.02 -2.18
N LEU A 136 11.71 -4.91 -1.63
CA LEU A 136 11.28 -3.56 -2.04
C LEU A 136 11.77 -3.20 -3.45
N THR A 137 13.00 -3.59 -3.78
CA THR A 137 13.59 -3.34 -5.10
C THR A 137 12.91 -4.18 -6.18
N GLY A 138 12.68 -5.46 -5.89
CA GLY A 138 11.97 -6.40 -6.75
C GLY A 138 10.52 -6.00 -6.96
N PHE A 139 9.81 -5.66 -5.88
CA PHE A 139 8.44 -5.14 -5.97
C PHE A 139 8.37 -3.90 -6.85
N HIS A 140 9.27 -2.92 -6.70
CA HIS A 140 9.28 -1.75 -7.58
C HIS A 140 9.48 -2.13 -9.05
N THR A 141 10.41 -3.05 -9.35
CA THR A 141 10.67 -3.50 -10.71
C THR A 141 9.46 -4.22 -11.30
N TYR A 142 8.83 -5.11 -10.53
CA TYR A 142 7.63 -5.83 -10.92
C TYR A 142 6.42 -4.91 -11.08
N PHE A 143 6.21 -3.97 -10.14
CA PHE A 143 5.12 -3.00 -10.19
C PHE A 143 5.14 -2.17 -11.47
N PHE A 144 6.32 -1.94 -12.06
CA PHE A 144 6.50 -1.19 -13.29
C PHE A 144 6.97 -2.04 -14.47
N SER A 145 6.71 -3.36 -14.47
CA SER A 145 7.13 -4.27 -15.56
C SER A 145 6.22 -4.23 -16.78
N LEU A 146 5.02 -3.64 -16.66
CA LEU A 146 4.06 -3.52 -17.76
C LEU A 146 4.44 -2.35 -18.68
N GLU A 147 4.25 -2.51 -19.99
CA GLU A 147 4.66 -1.52 -21.00
C GLU A 147 3.96 -0.17 -20.82
N GLU A 148 2.73 -0.20 -20.33
CA GLU A 148 1.85 0.93 -20.08
C GLU A 148 2.23 1.73 -18.82
N ALA A 149 3.28 1.33 -18.10
CA ALA A 149 3.77 1.98 -16.87
C ALA A 149 4.08 3.47 -17.06
N PRO A 150 3.26 4.39 -16.51
CA PRO A 150 3.49 5.81 -16.71
C PRO A 150 4.74 6.25 -15.92
N GLN A 151 5.68 6.90 -16.59
CA GLN A 151 6.94 7.36 -15.97
C GLN A 151 6.70 8.22 -14.73
N ARG A 152 5.64 9.04 -14.74
CA ARG A 152 5.23 9.89 -13.62
C ARG A 152 4.79 9.13 -12.36
N THR A 153 4.29 7.91 -12.54
CA THR A 153 3.72 7.07 -11.47
C THR A 153 4.82 6.41 -10.66
N LYS A 154 6.03 6.29 -11.23
CA LYS A 154 7.23 5.74 -10.56
C LYS A 154 7.63 6.44 -9.26
N LYS A 155 7.19 7.69 -9.04
CA LYS A 155 7.43 8.40 -7.76
C LYS A 155 6.59 7.87 -6.59
N HIS A 156 5.51 7.14 -6.89
CA HIS A 156 4.55 6.71 -5.87
C HIS A 156 4.97 5.43 -5.17
N ILE A 157 5.73 4.58 -5.85
CA ILE A 157 6.37 3.38 -5.30
C ILE A 157 7.87 3.68 -5.17
N ALA A 158 8.36 3.83 -3.94
CA ALA A 158 9.77 4.11 -3.69
C ALA A 158 10.62 2.82 -3.81
N THR A 159 11.91 2.96 -4.11
CA THR A 159 12.84 1.83 -4.18
C THR A 159 14.18 2.15 -3.49
N PRO A 160 14.75 1.22 -2.70
CA PRO A 160 16.07 1.39 -2.10
C PRO A 160 17.18 1.55 -3.13
N ALA A 161 17.03 0.98 -4.33
CA ALA A 161 17.97 1.13 -5.44
C ALA A 161 18.20 2.59 -5.89
N ARG A 162 17.34 3.52 -5.45
CA ARG A 162 17.50 4.98 -5.65
C ARG A 162 17.82 5.75 -4.36
N GLY A 163 18.29 5.06 -3.33
CA GLY A 163 18.58 5.63 -2.01
C GLY A 163 17.35 6.03 -1.19
N ALA A 164 16.14 5.59 -1.57
CA ALA A 164 14.93 5.93 -0.84
C ALA A 164 14.73 5.03 0.38
N THR A 165 14.31 5.61 1.51
CA THR A 165 14.03 4.86 2.75
C THR A 165 12.75 4.02 2.71
N CYS A 166 11.98 4.10 1.62
CA CYS A 166 10.78 3.30 1.37
C CYS A 166 9.73 3.30 2.50
N LYS A 167 9.70 4.37 3.32
CA LYS A 167 8.89 4.47 4.53
C LYS A 167 7.43 4.00 4.38
N ARG A 168 6.76 4.38 3.28
CA ARG A 168 5.37 4.01 3.01
C ARG A 168 5.20 2.51 2.77
N LEU A 169 6.09 1.88 2.02
CA LEU A 169 6.06 0.43 1.79
C LEU A 169 6.46 -0.35 3.04
N CYS A 170 7.46 0.11 3.80
CA CYS A 170 7.81 -0.52 5.07
C CYS A 170 6.64 -0.45 6.07
N MET A 171 5.89 0.66 6.09
CA MET A 171 4.68 0.79 6.89
C MET A 171 3.59 -0.18 6.43
N PHE A 172 3.33 -0.27 5.13
CA PHE A 172 2.41 -1.25 4.54
C PHE A 172 2.75 -2.69 4.95
N LEU A 173 4.01 -3.11 4.74
CA LEU A 173 4.44 -4.47 5.07
C LEU A 173 4.29 -4.78 6.57
N ARG A 174 4.58 -3.80 7.45
CA ARG A 174 4.32 -3.94 8.88
C ARG A 174 2.85 -4.11 9.22
N TRP A 175 1.93 -3.57 8.44
CA TRP A 175 0.49 -3.78 8.64
C TRP A 175 0.04 -5.16 8.19
N MET A 176 0.69 -5.78 7.19
CA MET A 176 0.32 -7.10 6.68
C MET A 176 0.72 -8.26 7.61
N VAL A 177 1.59 -8.01 8.58
CA VAL A 177 2.06 -9.02 9.55
C VAL A 177 1.47 -8.81 10.96
N ARG A 178 0.56 -7.86 11.13
CA ARG A 178 -0.10 -7.51 12.40
C ARG A 178 -1.55 -7.97 12.39
#